data_AF-A0A8H7WNN0-F1
#
_entry.id   AF-A0A8H7WNN0-F1
#
_cell.length_a   1.000
_cell.length_b   1.000
_cell.length_c   1.000
_cell.angle_alpha   90.00
_cell.angle_beta   90.00
_cell.angle_gamma   90.00
#
_symmetry.space_group_name_H-M   'P 1'
#
loop_
_entity.id
_entity.type
_entity.pdbx_description
1 polymer ?
#
loop_
_entity_poly.entity_id
_entity_poly.type
_entity_poly.pdbx_seq_one_letter_code
_entity_poly.pdbx_strand_id
1 'polypeptide(L)'
;MFHQAKISHDTRSDRKLRAHEYVTLKVYIRDGPFGPPKAEFENYQRLGQGNRSHPGYKFVREALELIKIPRPGGEHACLVQKPMWESMESLRDQLPDGVLSEELLRCTLRLLFLALDYMHTECNLVHTDIKAENILTRISDTSILDAFVAAEMKHPSPRKTIDGVTIYQTREMKALTYFGNSVLGDFGSAVRGDVERNRDACPKFYRPPEIMIKAAWSYPVDMWTVGIMIWDLFEGRFPFLGQDPNGKGYSTRAHLSEVIGLLGPPPLDLIQKGARSPEYFDDEGKWIAEIPTAEPTSLEISETRLEGENKEMFLQMMRGMLTWRPEDRKTAKQMLDEPWMKRVE
;
A
#
# COMPACT_ATOMS: atom_id res chain seq x y z
N MET A 1 5.99 1.17 -14.74
CA MET A 1 5.41 2.47 -14.35
C MET A 1 6.59 3.42 -14.18
N PHE A 2 6.82 4.38 -15.07
CA PHE A 2 7.88 5.38 -14.86
C PHE A 2 7.26 6.51 -14.05
N HIS A 3 7.45 6.47 -12.73
CA HIS A 3 7.12 7.60 -11.85
C HIS A 3 8.23 8.64 -11.99
N GLN A 4 8.09 9.59 -12.90
CA GLN A 4 8.95 10.77 -12.91
C GLN A 4 8.24 11.88 -12.12
N ALA A 5 8.42 11.89 -10.81
CA ALA A 5 8.04 13.02 -9.98
C ALA A 5 8.98 14.18 -10.31
N LYS A 6 8.57 15.08 -11.21
CA LYS A 6 9.21 16.40 -11.34
C LYS A 6 8.54 17.34 -10.33
N ILE A 7 9.35 17.87 -9.42
CA ILE A 7 9.01 19.07 -8.66
C ILE A 7 9.25 20.23 -9.63
N SER A 8 8.17 20.89 -10.07
CA SER A 8 8.26 22.06 -10.96
C SER A 8 8.03 23.35 -10.18
N HIS A 9 8.93 24.31 -10.32
CA HIS A 9 8.68 25.72 -10.05
C HIS A 9 8.37 26.38 -11.40
N ASP A 10 7.11 26.75 -11.67
CA ASP A 10 6.73 27.18 -13.02
C ASP A 10 6.91 28.69 -13.24
N THR A 11 7.49 29.03 -14.39
CA THR A 11 7.60 30.38 -14.94
C THR A 11 6.98 30.37 -16.35
N ARG A 12 5.68 30.73 -16.41
CA ARG A 12 4.79 30.90 -17.59
C ARG A 12 4.22 29.56 -18.15
N SER A 13 2.90 29.35 -18.25
CA SER A 13 1.88 30.25 -18.79
C SER A 13 0.43 29.81 -18.47
N ASP A 14 -0.39 30.83 -18.24
CA ASP A 14 -1.83 30.99 -18.39
C ASP A 14 -2.88 30.06 -17.72
N ARG A 15 -3.55 30.71 -16.75
CA ARG A 15 -4.97 30.58 -16.36
C ARG A 15 -5.37 29.32 -15.59
N LYS A 16 -4.80 29.13 -14.38
CA LYS A 16 -5.57 28.88 -13.12
C LYS A 16 -4.76 28.54 -11.85
N LEU A 17 -3.44 28.79 -11.77
CA LEU A 17 -2.68 28.52 -10.54
C LEU A 17 -2.48 29.81 -9.72
N ARG A 18 -3.14 29.90 -8.57
CA ARG A 18 -3.29 31.13 -7.77
C ARG A 18 -2.29 31.32 -6.61
N ALA A 19 -1.26 30.48 -6.42
CA ALA A 19 -0.55 30.46 -5.12
C ALA A 19 0.98 30.29 -5.04
N HIS A 20 1.77 30.20 -6.13
CA HIS A 20 3.23 29.92 -6.04
C HIS A 20 3.58 28.66 -5.20
N GLU A 21 2.82 27.58 -5.34
CA GLU A 21 3.03 26.34 -4.58
C GLU A 21 3.71 25.26 -5.42
N TYR A 22 4.55 24.44 -4.77
CA TYR A 22 5.13 23.24 -5.40
C TYR A 22 4.08 22.14 -5.57
N VAL A 23 4.17 21.41 -6.68
CA VAL A 23 3.32 20.25 -6.99
C VAL A 23 4.15 19.08 -7.51
N THR A 24 3.58 17.88 -7.41
CA THR A 24 4.07 16.66 -8.05
C THR A 24 3.12 16.27 -9.17
N LEU A 25 3.69 15.86 -10.31
CA LEU A 25 2.97 15.44 -11.50
C LEU A 25 3.14 13.93 -11.74
N LYS A 26 2.05 13.17 -11.70
CA LYS A 26 2.01 11.76 -12.15
C LYS A 26 1.48 11.75 -13.59
N VAL A 27 2.41 11.63 -14.55
CA VAL A 27 2.11 11.67 -15.99
C VAL A 27 1.85 10.26 -16.51
N TYR A 28 0.66 10.02 -17.06
CA TYR A 28 0.26 8.70 -17.57
C TYR A 28 0.72 8.49 -19.02
N ILE A 29 1.00 7.23 -19.37
CA ILE A 29 1.22 6.81 -20.75
C ILE A 29 -0.11 6.82 -21.52
N ARG A 30 -0.09 7.20 -22.81
CA ARG A 30 -1.30 7.41 -23.62
C ARG A 30 -2.09 6.11 -23.86
N ASP A 31 -1.40 5.04 -24.24
CA ASP A 31 -2.00 3.76 -24.62
C ASP A 31 -1.63 2.66 -23.62
N GLY A 32 -1.63 3.00 -22.33
CA GLY A 32 -1.30 2.06 -21.28
C GLY A 32 -2.33 0.93 -21.16
N PRO A 33 -1.91 -0.28 -20.75
CA PRO A 33 -2.82 -1.43 -20.59
C PRO A 33 -3.88 -1.22 -19.51
N PHE A 34 -3.77 -0.15 -18.71
CA PHE A 34 -4.64 0.16 -17.59
C PHE A 34 -5.75 1.18 -17.91
N GLY A 35 -5.88 1.60 -19.18
CA GLY A 35 -6.91 2.55 -19.61
C GLY A 35 -6.67 3.98 -19.10
N PRO A 36 -7.63 4.90 -19.31
CA PRO A 36 -7.48 6.30 -18.90
C PRO A 36 -7.46 6.42 -17.37
N PRO A 37 -6.70 7.38 -16.78
CA PRO A 37 -6.58 7.56 -15.33
C PRO A 37 -7.85 8.10 -14.66
N LYS A 38 -8.97 8.10 -15.38
CA LYS A 38 -10.26 8.60 -14.92
C LYS A 38 -10.76 7.84 -13.70
N ALA A 39 -10.60 6.51 -13.68
CA ALA A 39 -11.01 5.69 -12.54
C ALA A 39 -10.22 6.03 -11.26
N GLU A 40 -8.90 6.20 -11.38
CA GLU A 40 -8.05 6.64 -10.26
C GLU A 40 -8.46 8.04 -9.76
N PHE A 41 -8.69 8.99 -10.67
CA PHE A 41 -9.13 10.33 -10.28
C PHE A 41 -10.52 10.34 -9.64
N GLU A 42 -11.45 9.50 -10.11
CA GLU A 42 -12.77 9.32 -9.49
C GLU A 42 -12.65 8.81 -8.04
N ASN A 43 -11.67 7.93 -7.76
CA ASN A 43 -11.36 7.53 -6.37
C ASN A 43 -10.90 8.72 -5.53
N TYR A 44 -9.99 9.56 -6.05
CA TYR A 44 -9.57 10.80 -5.37
C TYR A 44 -10.74 11.78 -5.14
N GLN A 45 -11.63 11.93 -6.11
CA GLN A 45 -12.82 12.78 -5.95
C GLN A 45 -13.73 12.26 -4.83
N ARG A 46 -13.90 10.94 -4.74
CA ARG A 46 -14.69 10.32 -3.68
C ARG A 46 -14.06 10.51 -2.30
N LEU A 47 -12.73 10.36 -2.19
CA LEU A 47 -11.99 10.72 -0.99
C LEU A 47 -12.17 12.22 -0.63
N GLY A 48 -12.20 13.12 -1.61
CA GLY A 48 -12.42 14.55 -1.34
C GLY A 48 -13.85 14.93 -0.91
N GLN A 49 -14.82 14.04 -1.15
CA GLN A 49 -16.25 14.22 -0.85
C GLN A 49 -16.68 13.62 0.50
N GLY A 50 -15.90 12.72 1.09
CA GLY A 50 -16.22 12.14 2.40
C GLY A 50 -16.13 13.16 3.53
N ASN A 51 -16.53 12.76 4.74
CA ASN A 51 -16.56 13.63 5.92
C ASN A 51 -15.17 14.17 6.31
N ARG A 52 -14.93 15.46 6.07
CA ARG A 52 -13.65 16.13 6.36
C ARG A 52 -13.32 16.25 7.85
N SER A 53 -14.32 16.12 8.71
CA SER A 53 -14.14 16.14 10.17
C SER A 53 -13.67 14.78 10.71
N HIS A 54 -13.71 13.72 9.90
CA HIS A 54 -13.19 12.41 10.29
C HIS A 54 -11.68 12.50 10.53
N PRO A 55 -11.14 11.97 11.64
CA PRO A 55 -9.73 12.12 12.00
C PRO A 55 -8.76 11.52 10.97
N GLY A 56 -9.23 10.53 10.21
CA GLY A 56 -8.54 9.90 9.10
C GLY A 56 -8.43 10.69 7.80
N TYR A 57 -9.28 11.71 7.59
CA TYR A 57 -9.33 12.48 6.34
C TYR A 57 -7.95 13.04 5.95
N LYS A 58 -7.22 13.57 6.94
CA LYS A 58 -5.90 14.17 6.74
C LYS A 58 -4.77 13.17 6.47
N PHE A 59 -5.04 11.86 6.48
CA PHE A 59 -4.03 10.81 6.28
C PHE A 59 -4.24 10.01 4.99
N VAL A 60 -5.18 10.42 4.14
CA VAL A 60 -5.25 10.01 2.74
C VAL A 60 -4.68 11.10 1.83
N ARG A 61 -3.96 10.73 0.78
CA ARG A 61 -3.38 11.69 -0.16
C ARG A 61 -4.47 12.30 -1.03
N GLU A 62 -4.44 13.60 -1.21
CA GLU A 62 -5.37 14.33 -2.08
C GLU A 62 -4.81 14.43 -3.52
N ALA A 63 -5.71 14.43 -4.51
CA ALA A 63 -5.42 14.92 -5.84
C ALA A 63 -6.00 16.32 -6.01
N LEU A 64 -5.19 17.25 -6.49
CA LEU A 64 -5.59 18.64 -6.71
C LEU A 64 -6.42 18.76 -7.99
N GLU A 65 -5.94 18.13 -9.07
CA GLU A 65 -6.59 18.15 -10.37
C GLU A 65 -6.08 17.04 -11.29
N LEU A 66 -6.86 16.75 -12.33
CA LEU A 66 -6.46 15.95 -13.46
C LEU A 66 -6.37 16.88 -14.69
N ILE A 67 -5.15 17.10 -15.17
CA ILE A 67 -4.88 17.96 -16.32
C ILE A 67 -4.42 17.13 -17.53
N LYS A 68 -4.37 17.79 -18.69
CA LYS A 68 -3.80 17.21 -19.90
C LYS A 68 -2.59 18.01 -20.34
N ILE A 69 -1.50 17.32 -20.64
CA ILE A 69 -0.26 17.90 -21.13
C ILE A 69 -0.12 17.60 -22.62
N PRO A 70 -0.17 18.61 -23.51
CA PRO A 70 -0.02 18.41 -24.94
C PRO A 70 1.42 18.03 -25.29
N ARG A 71 1.57 16.99 -26.13
CA ARG A 71 2.86 16.55 -26.70
C ARG A 71 2.68 16.14 -28.18
N PRO A 72 3.77 16.09 -28.97
CA PRO A 72 3.73 15.45 -30.27
C PRO A 72 3.13 14.03 -30.18
N GLY A 73 2.16 13.73 -31.04
CA GLY A 73 1.43 12.46 -31.05
C GLY A 73 0.24 12.35 -30.09
N GLY A 74 -0.17 13.44 -29.41
CA GLY A 74 -1.36 13.46 -28.56
C GLY A 74 -1.11 13.89 -27.11
N GLU A 75 -2.19 14.07 -26.36
CA GLU A 75 -2.17 14.56 -24.97
C GLU A 75 -1.83 13.44 -23.98
N HIS A 76 -1.05 13.73 -22.95
CA HIS A 76 -0.90 12.88 -21.77
C HIS A 76 -1.80 13.39 -20.65
N ALA A 77 -2.59 12.50 -20.05
CA ALA A 77 -3.26 12.83 -18.79
C ALA A 77 -2.21 12.91 -17.67
N CYS A 78 -2.43 13.81 -16.72
CA CYS A 78 -1.52 14.08 -15.62
C CYS A 78 -2.29 14.37 -14.34
N LEU A 79 -2.03 13.58 -13.30
CA LEU A 79 -2.58 13.80 -11.97
C LEU A 79 -1.65 14.74 -11.19
N VAL A 80 -2.22 15.84 -10.69
CA VAL A 80 -1.51 16.87 -9.93
C VAL A 80 -1.76 16.66 -8.45
N GLN A 81 -0.70 16.59 -7.65
CA GLN A 81 -0.77 16.31 -6.22
C GLN A 81 0.20 17.20 -5.44
N LYS A 82 -0.02 17.31 -4.13
CA LYS A 82 0.98 17.92 -3.24
C LYS A 82 2.26 17.07 -3.23
N PRO A 83 3.44 17.71 -3.15
CA PRO A 83 4.70 17.02 -2.95
C PRO A 83 4.68 16.23 -1.64
N MET A 84 5.14 15.00 -1.74
CA MET A 84 5.37 14.13 -0.61
C MET A 84 6.84 13.75 -0.64
N TRP A 85 7.34 13.37 0.53
CA TRP A 85 8.62 12.71 0.63
C TRP A 85 8.50 11.26 0.16
N GLU A 86 9.60 10.54 0.29
CA GLU A 86 9.73 9.11 0.09
C GLU A 86 8.72 8.28 0.91
N SER A 87 8.58 7.03 0.45
CA SER A 87 7.72 6.02 1.03
C SER A 87 8.32 5.39 2.30
N MET A 88 7.50 4.67 3.07
CA MET A 88 7.97 3.87 4.20
C MET A 88 8.91 2.75 3.76
N GLU A 89 8.78 2.27 2.52
CA GLU A 89 9.71 1.30 1.93
C GLU A 89 11.10 1.92 1.76
N SER A 90 11.19 3.08 1.09
CA SER A 90 12.46 3.78 0.92
C SER A 90 13.08 4.21 2.24
N LEU A 91 12.25 4.62 3.22
CA LEU A 91 12.72 4.94 4.56
C LEU A 91 13.32 3.70 5.24
N ARG A 92 12.62 2.56 5.22
CA ARG A 92 13.12 1.29 5.76
C ARG A 92 14.46 0.91 5.12
N ASP A 93 14.56 0.98 3.80
CA ASP A 93 15.76 0.59 3.06
C ASP A 93 16.98 1.49 3.35
N GLN A 94 16.75 2.69 3.87
CA GLN A 94 17.80 3.60 4.34
C GLN A 94 18.23 3.37 5.79
N LEU A 95 17.46 2.60 6.57
CA LEU A 95 17.83 2.30 7.96
C LEU A 95 18.93 1.23 8.00
N PRO A 96 19.89 1.33 8.95
CA PRO A 96 21.02 0.38 9.03
C PRO A 96 20.61 -1.09 9.10
N ASP A 97 19.52 -1.37 9.82
CA ASP A 97 19.01 -2.73 10.04
C ASP A 97 17.97 -3.15 8.99
N GLY A 98 17.61 -2.26 8.05
CA GLY A 98 16.60 -2.54 7.03
C GLY A 98 15.19 -2.79 7.58
N VAL A 99 14.87 -2.30 8.78
CA VAL A 99 13.57 -2.47 9.47
C VAL A 99 13.24 -1.24 10.31
N LEU A 100 11.96 -0.96 10.52
CA LEU A 100 11.48 0.14 11.36
C LEU A 100 11.61 -0.20 12.85
N SER A 101 11.86 0.80 13.70
CA SER A 101 11.72 0.64 15.15
C SER A 101 10.24 0.39 15.55
N GLU A 102 10.02 -0.16 16.73
CA GLU A 102 8.68 -0.39 17.26
C GLU A 102 7.85 0.89 17.31
N GLU A 103 8.45 1.98 17.80
CA GLU A 103 7.83 3.30 17.90
C GLU A 103 7.42 3.84 16.53
N LEU A 104 8.32 3.79 15.54
CA LEU A 104 8.06 4.30 14.20
C LEU A 104 6.99 3.46 13.48
N LEU A 105 7.00 2.13 13.67
CA LEU A 105 5.96 1.25 13.19
C LEU A 105 4.61 1.60 13.81
N ARG A 106 4.53 1.70 15.14
CA ARG A 106 3.29 2.03 15.88
C ARG A 106 2.73 3.38 15.43
N CYS A 107 3.58 4.39 15.27
CA CYS A 107 3.18 5.70 14.77
C CYS A 107 2.63 5.62 13.34
N THR A 108 3.32 4.92 12.44
CA THR A 108 2.89 4.72 11.05
C THR A 108 1.54 4.00 10.98
N LEU A 109 1.38 2.91 11.73
CA LEU A 109 0.15 2.12 11.78
C LEU A 109 -1.02 2.92 12.33
N ARG A 110 -0.82 3.76 13.35
CA ARG A 110 -1.88 4.61 13.90
C ARG A 110 -2.45 5.54 12.84
N LEU A 111 -1.59 6.16 12.04
CA LEU A 111 -2.02 7.06 10.97
C LEU A 111 -2.67 6.30 9.81
N LEU A 112 -2.14 5.11 9.48
CA LEU A 112 -2.71 4.24 8.45
C LEU A 112 -4.09 3.73 8.83
N PHE A 113 -4.30 3.27 10.06
CA PHE A 113 -5.61 2.81 10.52
C PHE A 113 -6.63 3.94 10.56
N LEU A 114 -6.24 5.17 10.92
CA LEU A 114 -7.12 6.33 10.78
C LEU A 114 -7.50 6.56 9.31
N ALA A 115 -6.54 6.50 8.38
CA ALA A 115 -6.79 6.64 6.94
C ALA A 115 -7.73 5.55 6.40
N LEU A 116 -7.53 4.30 6.80
CA LEU A 116 -8.36 3.17 6.37
C LEU A 116 -9.76 3.23 6.97
N ASP A 117 -9.91 3.60 8.23
CA ASP A 117 -11.23 3.81 8.85
C ASP A 117 -12.02 4.86 8.08
N TYR A 118 -11.39 5.99 7.74
CA TYR A 118 -12.00 7.02 6.88
C TYR A 118 -12.39 6.47 5.50
N MET A 119 -11.47 5.77 4.85
CA MET A 119 -11.66 5.24 3.50
C MET A 119 -12.79 4.21 3.45
N HIS A 120 -12.85 3.33 4.44
CA HIS A 120 -13.83 2.24 4.52
C HIS A 120 -15.21 2.77 4.91
N THR A 121 -15.30 3.64 5.93
CA THR A 121 -16.59 4.05 6.51
C THR A 121 -17.21 5.26 5.83
N GLU A 122 -16.41 6.27 5.47
CA GLU A 122 -16.91 7.53 4.90
C GLU A 122 -16.87 7.52 3.37
N CYS A 123 -15.89 6.83 2.78
CA CYS A 123 -15.68 6.84 1.33
C CYS A 123 -16.19 5.57 0.63
N ASN A 124 -16.48 4.49 1.37
CA ASN A 124 -16.84 3.17 0.82
C ASN A 124 -15.82 2.67 -0.22
N LEU A 125 -14.54 2.85 0.05
CA LEU A 125 -13.45 2.40 -0.82
C LEU A 125 -12.64 1.30 -0.14
N VAL A 126 -12.14 0.36 -0.92
CA VAL A 126 -11.13 -0.64 -0.56
C VAL A 126 -9.88 -0.30 -1.35
N HIS A 127 -8.72 -0.21 -0.68
CA HIS A 127 -7.47 0.20 -1.30
C HIS A 127 -6.93 -0.86 -2.24
N THR A 128 -6.93 -2.12 -1.80
CA THR A 128 -6.47 -3.33 -2.52
C THR A 128 -4.99 -3.40 -2.86
N ASP A 129 -4.21 -2.34 -2.63
CA ASP A 129 -2.76 -2.31 -2.87
C ASP A 129 -2.00 -1.69 -1.68
N ILE A 130 -2.31 -2.09 -0.45
CA ILE A 130 -1.59 -1.58 0.73
C ILE A 130 -0.24 -2.28 0.84
N LYS A 131 0.81 -1.47 0.80
CA LYS A 131 2.22 -1.86 0.93
C LYS A 131 3.04 -0.64 1.34
N ALA A 132 4.26 -0.86 1.81
CA ALA A 132 5.14 0.19 2.31
C ALA A 132 5.43 1.28 1.26
N GLU A 133 5.50 0.92 -0.03
CA GLU A 133 5.68 1.84 -1.17
C GLU A 133 4.56 2.91 -1.25
N ASN A 134 3.34 2.56 -0.85
CA ASN A 134 2.16 3.41 -0.97
C ASN A 134 1.88 4.25 0.28
N ILE A 135 2.75 4.19 1.30
CA ILE A 135 2.68 5.03 2.49
C ILE A 135 3.78 6.08 2.41
N LEU A 136 3.41 7.32 2.16
CA LEU A 136 4.35 8.41 1.91
C LEU A 136 4.50 9.31 3.15
N THR A 137 5.69 9.87 3.34
CA THR A 137 5.92 10.85 4.41
C THR A 137 5.54 12.26 3.95
N ARG A 138 4.75 12.99 4.75
CA ARG A 138 4.44 14.40 4.45
C ARG A 138 5.69 15.26 4.61
N ILE A 139 5.88 16.20 3.67
CA ILE A 139 6.88 17.26 3.81
C ILE A 139 6.31 18.34 4.72
N SER A 140 6.83 18.45 5.94
CA SER A 140 6.45 19.49 6.90
C SER A 140 7.25 20.77 6.72
N ASP A 141 8.54 20.64 6.39
CA ASP A 141 9.45 21.77 6.11
C ASP A 141 9.59 21.93 4.59
N THR A 142 8.91 22.94 4.02
CA THR A 142 8.94 23.20 2.58
C THR A 142 10.28 23.75 2.09
N SER A 143 11.18 24.21 2.98
CA SER A 143 12.51 24.69 2.59
C SER A 143 13.33 23.61 1.88
N ILE A 144 13.00 22.33 2.09
CA ILE A 144 13.63 21.23 1.38
C ILE A 144 13.29 21.21 -0.12
N LEU A 145 12.10 21.69 -0.49
CA LEU A 145 11.69 21.81 -1.88
C LEU A 145 12.44 22.97 -2.55
N ASP A 146 12.59 24.09 -1.85
CA ASP A 146 13.40 25.23 -2.31
C ASP A 146 14.86 24.81 -2.53
N ALA A 147 15.43 24.09 -1.55
CA ALA A 147 16.79 23.57 -1.64
C ALA A 147 16.94 22.57 -2.80
N PHE A 148 15.95 21.70 -3.02
CA PHE A 148 15.93 20.75 -4.13
C PHE A 148 15.94 21.47 -5.48
N VAL A 149 15.08 22.47 -5.67
CA VAL A 149 14.99 23.24 -6.92
C VAL A 149 16.24 24.08 -7.13
N ALA A 150 16.74 24.78 -6.11
CA ALA A 150 17.97 25.54 -6.20
C ALA A 150 19.16 24.65 -6.59
N ALA A 151 19.22 23.43 -6.06
CA ALA A 151 20.27 22.48 -6.39
C ALA A 151 20.16 21.95 -7.84
N GLU A 152 18.95 21.70 -8.34
CA GLU A 152 18.71 21.34 -9.74
C GLU A 152 19.05 22.48 -10.70
N MET A 153 18.75 23.73 -10.35
CA MET A 153 19.12 24.90 -11.15
C MET A 153 20.64 25.11 -11.20
N LYS A 154 21.32 24.94 -10.06
CA LYS A 154 22.78 25.11 -9.97
C LYS A 154 23.55 23.97 -10.63
N HIS A 155 23.05 22.74 -10.50
CA HIS A 155 23.69 21.53 -11.02
C HIS A 155 22.65 20.63 -11.70
N PRO A 156 22.25 20.91 -12.95
CA PRO A 156 21.20 20.15 -13.62
C PRO A 156 21.47 18.64 -13.62
N SER A 157 20.43 17.84 -13.38
CA SER A 157 20.54 16.39 -13.35
C SER A 157 21.12 15.86 -14.67
N PRO A 158 22.02 14.85 -14.63
CA PRO A 158 22.51 14.19 -15.83
C PRO A 158 21.34 13.75 -16.70
N ARG A 159 21.48 13.92 -18.01
CA ARG A 159 20.41 13.62 -18.97
C ARG A 159 20.97 13.09 -20.27
N LYS A 160 20.21 12.23 -20.92
CA LYS A 160 20.47 11.74 -22.27
C LYS A 160 19.28 12.00 -23.16
N THR A 161 19.52 12.14 -24.46
CA THR A 161 18.46 12.23 -25.47
C THR A 161 18.46 10.96 -26.30
N ILE A 162 17.31 10.32 -26.41
CA ILE A 162 17.07 9.14 -27.24
C ILE A 162 15.84 9.45 -28.10
N ASP A 163 15.98 9.37 -29.43
CA ASP A 163 14.90 9.62 -30.39
C ASP A 163 14.13 10.94 -30.15
N GLY A 164 14.86 12.01 -29.79
CA GLY A 164 14.27 13.32 -29.49
C GLY A 164 13.61 13.43 -28.11
N VAL A 165 13.63 12.37 -27.30
CA VAL A 165 13.12 12.37 -25.91
C VAL A 165 14.27 12.53 -24.93
N THR A 166 14.19 13.54 -24.06
CA THR A 166 15.16 13.74 -22.97
C THR A 166 14.78 12.93 -21.75
N ILE A 167 15.69 12.05 -21.34
CA ILE A 167 15.60 11.24 -20.13
C ILE A 167 16.56 11.84 -19.11
N TYR A 168 16.04 12.13 -17.92
CA TYR A 168 16.81 12.69 -16.81
C TYR A 168 17.09 11.59 -15.79
N GLN A 169 18.31 11.55 -15.26
CA GLN A 169 18.60 10.78 -14.06
C GLN A 169 17.80 11.37 -12.89
N THR A 170 17.25 10.50 -12.04
CA THR A 170 16.55 10.92 -10.82
C THR A 170 17.52 11.62 -9.89
N ARG A 171 17.13 12.79 -9.38
CA ARG A 171 17.81 13.47 -8.29
C ARG A 171 17.16 13.06 -6.98
N GLU A 172 17.98 12.64 -6.03
CA GLU A 172 17.55 12.36 -4.66
C GLU A 172 17.22 13.67 -3.93
N MET A 173 16.16 13.64 -3.13
CA MET A 173 15.95 14.68 -2.12
C MET A 173 16.96 14.45 -1.00
N LYS A 174 17.36 15.52 -0.28
CA LYS A 174 18.21 15.38 0.93
C LYS A 174 17.50 14.50 1.96
N ALA A 175 18.10 14.09 3.08
CA ALA A 175 17.33 13.45 4.15
C ALA A 175 16.47 14.47 4.92
N LEU A 176 15.33 14.04 5.51
CA LEU A 176 14.55 14.87 6.43
C LEU A 176 15.22 14.90 7.80
N THR A 177 15.28 16.09 8.42
CA THR A 177 15.58 16.22 9.86
C THR A 177 14.37 15.89 10.72
N TYR A 178 13.15 16.14 10.20
CA TYR A 178 11.88 15.87 10.86
C TYR A 178 10.93 15.18 9.90
N PHE A 179 10.53 13.95 10.23
CA PHE A 179 9.53 13.21 9.46
C PHE A 179 8.14 13.80 9.72
N GLY A 180 7.45 14.20 8.66
CA GLY A 180 6.03 14.53 8.76
C GLY A 180 5.17 13.28 8.95
N ASN A 181 3.88 13.49 9.09
CA ASN A 181 2.92 12.40 9.22
C ASN A 181 2.93 11.48 7.99
N SER A 182 2.84 10.16 8.22
CA SER A 182 2.58 9.16 7.19
C SER A 182 1.20 9.36 6.57
N VAL A 183 1.11 9.21 5.25
CA VAL A 183 -0.10 9.42 4.45
C VAL A 183 -0.24 8.29 3.44
N LEU A 184 -1.41 7.66 3.40
CA LEU A 184 -1.74 6.63 2.41
C LEU A 184 -1.96 7.27 1.04
N GLY A 185 -1.29 6.76 0.01
CA GLY A 185 -1.38 7.23 -1.37
C GLY A 185 -1.58 6.08 -2.37
N ASP A 186 -1.59 6.45 -3.65
CA ASP A 186 -1.83 5.58 -4.81
C ASP A 186 -3.16 4.80 -4.79
N PHE A 187 -4.24 5.49 -5.17
CA PHE A 187 -5.57 4.91 -5.25
C PHE A 187 -5.91 4.37 -6.65
N GLY A 188 -4.90 4.06 -7.46
CA GLY A 188 -5.08 3.55 -8.84
C GLY A 188 -5.75 2.19 -8.90
N SER A 189 -5.52 1.35 -7.88
CA SER A 189 -6.13 0.01 -7.76
C SER A 189 -7.41 0.01 -6.90
N ALA A 190 -7.72 1.12 -6.23
CA ALA A 190 -8.81 1.18 -5.28
C ALA A 190 -10.17 0.96 -5.96
N VAL A 191 -11.08 0.32 -5.23
CA VAL A 191 -12.41 -0.06 -5.72
C VAL A 191 -13.49 0.31 -4.71
N ARG A 192 -14.73 0.37 -5.18
CA ARG A 192 -15.90 0.46 -4.30
C ARG A 192 -16.04 -0.76 -3.41
N GLY A 193 -16.06 -0.58 -2.09
CA GLY A 193 -16.22 -1.66 -1.13
C GLY A 193 -17.67 -2.10 -0.90
N ASP A 194 -18.63 -1.24 -1.23
CA ASP A 194 -20.06 -1.53 -1.18
C ASP A 194 -20.57 -2.37 -2.36
N VAL A 195 -19.65 -2.88 -3.18
CA VAL A 195 -19.94 -3.77 -4.30
C VAL A 195 -19.11 -5.03 -4.13
N GLU A 196 -19.80 -6.16 -4.00
CA GLU A 196 -19.19 -7.48 -3.88
C GLU A 196 -18.39 -7.83 -5.15
N ARG A 197 -17.20 -8.42 -4.95
CA ARG A 197 -16.31 -8.83 -6.04
C ARG A 197 -15.58 -10.12 -5.67
N ASN A 198 -15.20 -10.89 -6.70
CA ASN A 198 -14.39 -12.11 -6.58
C ASN A 198 -13.22 -12.14 -7.59
N ARG A 199 -12.81 -10.98 -8.10
CA ARG A 199 -11.73 -10.85 -9.09
C ARG A 199 -10.35 -10.76 -8.44
N ASP A 200 -9.29 -10.85 -9.24
CA ASP A 200 -7.93 -10.63 -8.73
C ASP A 200 -7.76 -9.21 -8.22
N ALA A 201 -7.14 -9.11 -7.05
CA ALA A 201 -6.63 -7.89 -6.45
C ALA A 201 -5.45 -8.25 -5.52
N CYS A 202 -4.83 -7.23 -4.95
CA CYS A 202 -3.65 -7.35 -4.09
C CYS A 202 -2.38 -7.90 -4.77
N PRO A 203 -1.20 -7.34 -4.44
CA PRO A 203 0.08 -7.91 -4.88
C PRO A 203 0.27 -9.34 -4.40
N LYS A 204 1.15 -10.08 -5.09
CA LYS A 204 1.36 -11.53 -4.90
C LYS A 204 1.59 -11.95 -3.44
N PHE A 205 2.55 -11.35 -2.75
CA PHE A 205 2.93 -11.71 -1.38
C PHE A 205 1.94 -11.19 -0.32
N TYR A 206 1.11 -10.22 -0.70
CA TYR A 206 0.12 -9.60 0.19
C TYR A 206 -1.27 -10.22 0.04
N ARG A 207 -1.45 -11.16 -0.90
CA ARG A 207 -2.77 -11.62 -1.33
C ARG A 207 -3.51 -12.38 -0.21
N PRO A 208 -4.71 -11.93 0.20
CA PRO A 208 -5.53 -12.63 1.18
C PRO A 208 -6.09 -13.97 0.67
N PRO A 209 -6.40 -14.92 1.57
CA PRO A 209 -6.87 -16.26 1.20
C PRO A 209 -8.18 -16.24 0.40
N GLU A 210 -9.13 -15.37 0.73
CA GLU A 210 -10.40 -15.23 0.00
C GLU A 210 -10.19 -14.81 -1.47
N ILE A 211 -9.16 -14.01 -1.76
CA ILE A 211 -8.81 -13.66 -3.15
C ILE A 211 -8.16 -14.86 -3.84
N MET A 212 -7.28 -15.58 -3.15
CA MET A 212 -6.59 -16.77 -3.67
C MET A 212 -7.57 -17.86 -4.14
N ILE A 213 -8.61 -18.13 -3.35
CA ILE A 213 -9.65 -19.12 -3.64
C ILE A 213 -10.82 -18.56 -4.46
N LYS A 214 -10.79 -17.28 -4.86
CA LYS A 214 -11.88 -16.59 -5.58
C LYS A 214 -13.22 -16.61 -4.84
N ALA A 215 -13.18 -16.46 -3.52
CA ALA A 215 -14.37 -16.11 -2.74
C ALA A 215 -14.69 -14.62 -2.90
N ALA A 216 -15.91 -14.24 -2.54
CA ALA A 216 -16.31 -12.84 -2.45
C ALA A 216 -15.45 -12.09 -1.42
N TRP A 217 -15.06 -10.86 -1.74
CA TRP A 217 -14.22 -10.03 -0.88
C TRP A 217 -14.65 -8.56 -0.89
N SER A 218 -14.27 -7.84 0.18
CA SER A 218 -14.54 -6.41 0.40
C SER A 218 -13.47 -5.82 1.34
N TYR A 219 -13.80 -4.85 2.19
CA TYR A 219 -12.90 -4.12 3.11
C TYR A 219 -11.87 -4.96 3.87
N PRO A 220 -12.16 -6.17 4.39
CA PRO A 220 -11.19 -6.93 5.19
C PRO A 220 -9.92 -7.36 4.46
N VAL A 221 -9.87 -7.28 3.12
CA VAL A 221 -8.64 -7.55 2.35
C VAL A 221 -7.54 -6.56 2.70
N ASP A 222 -7.91 -5.29 2.93
CA ASP A 222 -6.96 -4.24 3.29
C ASP A 222 -6.31 -4.56 4.65
N MET A 223 -7.10 -5.02 5.62
CA MET A 223 -6.60 -5.38 6.94
C MET A 223 -5.61 -6.54 6.89
N TRP A 224 -5.86 -7.56 6.04
CA TRP A 224 -4.89 -8.62 5.79
C TRP A 224 -3.59 -8.06 5.20
N THR A 225 -3.69 -7.22 4.16
CA THR A 225 -2.51 -6.63 3.51
C THR A 225 -1.68 -5.76 4.48
N VAL A 226 -2.31 -5.06 5.43
CA VAL A 226 -1.61 -4.37 6.52
C VAL A 226 -0.84 -5.36 7.39
N GLY A 227 -1.46 -6.49 7.77
CA GLY A 227 -0.79 -7.53 8.54
C GLY A 227 0.47 -8.07 7.86
N ILE A 228 0.42 -8.30 6.55
CA ILE A 228 1.61 -8.70 5.76
C ILE A 228 2.66 -7.59 5.73
N MET A 229 2.25 -6.35 5.51
CA MET A 229 3.14 -5.19 5.47
C MET A 229 3.89 -4.98 6.79
N ILE A 230 3.26 -5.28 7.94
CA ILE A 230 3.90 -5.18 9.25
C ILE A 230 5.12 -6.10 9.35
N TRP A 231 5.03 -7.35 8.87
CA TRP A 231 6.16 -8.27 8.84
C TRP A 231 7.30 -7.74 7.98
N ASP A 232 6.98 -7.22 6.80
CA ASP A 232 7.96 -6.62 5.89
C ASP A 232 8.68 -5.41 6.51
N LEU A 233 7.94 -4.52 7.19
CA LEU A 233 8.50 -3.33 7.81
C LEU A 233 9.25 -3.60 9.12
N PHE A 234 8.87 -4.62 9.88
CA PHE A 234 9.33 -4.83 11.25
C PHE A 234 10.24 -6.05 11.45
N GLU A 235 9.96 -7.14 10.74
CA GLU A 235 10.76 -8.37 10.74
C GLU A 235 11.70 -8.44 9.52
N GLY A 236 11.56 -7.52 8.55
CA GLY A 236 12.42 -7.44 7.35
C GLY A 236 12.19 -8.58 6.36
N ARG A 237 11.06 -9.29 6.46
CA ARG A 237 10.71 -10.44 5.62
C ARG A 237 9.21 -10.58 5.44
N PHE A 238 8.80 -11.17 4.33
CA PHE A 238 7.40 -11.58 4.14
C PHE A 238 7.13 -12.90 4.87
N PRO A 239 5.94 -13.07 5.49
CA PRO A 239 5.55 -14.34 6.08
C PRO A 239 5.20 -15.38 4.99
N PHE A 240 4.82 -14.91 3.78
CA PHE A 240 4.42 -15.75 2.66
C PHE A 240 5.13 -15.28 1.38
N LEU A 241 5.81 -16.20 0.70
CA LEU A 241 6.50 -15.96 -0.57
C LEU A 241 5.81 -16.67 -1.74
N GLY A 242 5.05 -17.73 -1.45
CA GLY A 242 4.35 -18.55 -2.41
C GLY A 242 5.27 -19.17 -3.46
N GLN A 243 6.53 -19.45 -3.10
CA GLN A 243 7.50 -20.02 -4.04
C GLN A 243 7.17 -21.48 -4.30
N ASP A 244 6.77 -21.78 -5.53
CA ASP A 244 6.40 -23.12 -5.92
C ASP A 244 7.63 -24.04 -5.96
N PRO A 245 7.60 -25.20 -5.26
CA PRO A 245 8.69 -26.18 -5.27
C PRO A 245 9.08 -26.68 -6.68
N ASN A 246 8.20 -26.53 -7.67
CA ASN A 246 8.51 -26.87 -9.06
C ASN A 246 9.47 -25.88 -9.76
N GLY A 247 9.90 -24.80 -9.08
CA GLY A 247 10.86 -23.83 -9.59
C GLY A 247 10.28 -22.79 -10.56
N LYS A 248 8.97 -22.77 -10.81
CA LYS A 248 8.30 -21.82 -11.73
C LYS A 248 7.98 -20.48 -11.07
N GLY A 249 8.48 -20.23 -9.86
CA GLY A 249 8.25 -19.01 -9.10
C GLY A 249 6.92 -19.05 -8.35
N TYR A 250 6.27 -17.88 -8.21
CA TYR A 250 5.07 -17.75 -7.39
C TYR A 250 3.90 -18.60 -7.88
N SER A 251 3.20 -19.31 -6.97
CA SER A 251 1.91 -19.95 -7.24
C SER A 251 0.93 -19.83 -6.07
N THR A 252 -0.37 -19.87 -6.38
CA THR A 252 -1.44 -19.81 -5.37
C THR A 252 -1.41 -21.01 -4.42
N ARG A 253 -1.15 -22.22 -4.94
CA ARG A 253 -1.03 -23.42 -4.09
C ARG A 253 0.10 -23.28 -3.08
N ALA A 254 1.27 -22.80 -3.49
CA ALA A 254 2.41 -22.63 -2.59
C ALA A 254 2.10 -21.57 -1.53
N HIS A 255 1.51 -20.44 -1.92
CA HIS A 255 1.11 -19.40 -0.97
C HIS A 255 0.07 -19.93 0.04
N LEU A 256 -1.01 -20.57 -0.42
CA LEU A 256 -1.99 -21.19 0.48
C LEU A 256 -1.36 -22.23 1.43
N SER A 257 -0.39 -23.00 0.94
CA SER A 257 0.34 -23.96 1.77
C SER A 257 1.10 -23.30 2.93
N GLU A 258 1.67 -22.11 2.71
CA GLU A 258 2.36 -21.32 3.75
C GLU A 258 1.36 -20.70 4.72
N VAL A 259 0.20 -20.23 4.25
CA VAL A 259 -0.89 -19.75 5.13
C VAL A 259 -1.38 -20.88 6.04
N ILE A 260 -1.53 -22.10 5.51
CA ILE A 260 -1.87 -23.29 6.31
C ILE A 260 -0.79 -23.59 7.34
N GLY A 261 0.49 -23.51 6.95
CA GLY A 261 1.60 -23.68 7.88
C GLY A 261 1.55 -22.71 9.07
N LEU A 262 1.12 -21.46 8.84
CA LEU A 262 1.06 -20.43 9.89
C LEU A 262 -0.25 -20.46 10.71
N LEU A 263 -1.39 -20.65 10.06
CA LEU A 263 -2.73 -20.50 10.67
C LEU A 263 -3.44 -21.84 10.95
N GLY A 264 -2.87 -22.96 10.52
CA GLY A 264 -3.56 -24.24 10.47
C GLY A 264 -4.55 -24.33 9.30
N PRO A 265 -5.30 -25.44 9.18
CA PRO A 265 -6.21 -25.66 8.06
C PRO A 265 -7.33 -24.61 7.99
N PRO A 266 -7.75 -24.19 6.79
CA PRO A 266 -8.86 -23.25 6.65
C PRO A 266 -10.19 -23.89 7.08
N PRO A 267 -11.14 -23.08 7.57
CA PRO A 267 -12.46 -23.56 7.89
C PRO A 267 -13.28 -23.92 6.65
N LEU A 268 -14.07 -24.99 6.74
CA LEU A 268 -14.79 -25.58 5.60
C LEU A 268 -15.76 -24.62 4.89
N ASP A 269 -16.49 -23.79 5.63
CA ASP A 269 -17.41 -22.82 5.06
C ASP A 269 -16.70 -21.66 4.32
N LEU A 270 -15.43 -21.37 4.60
CA LEU A 270 -14.64 -20.47 3.75
C LEU A 270 -14.28 -21.16 2.43
N ILE A 271 -13.83 -22.43 2.51
CA ILE A 271 -13.49 -23.24 1.34
C ILE A 271 -14.71 -23.32 0.40
N GLN A 272 -15.90 -23.62 0.95
CA GLN A 272 -17.14 -23.73 0.18
C GLN A 272 -17.56 -22.44 -0.54
N LYS A 273 -17.10 -21.27 -0.11
CA LYS A 273 -17.37 -19.97 -0.77
C LYS A 273 -16.46 -19.71 -1.98
N GLY A 274 -15.34 -20.41 -2.11
CA GLY A 274 -14.31 -20.12 -3.11
C GLY A 274 -14.50 -20.87 -4.43
N ALA A 275 -14.63 -20.14 -5.54
CA ALA A 275 -14.76 -20.75 -6.87
C ALA A 275 -13.53 -21.56 -7.33
N ARG A 276 -12.35 -21.29 -6.78
CA ARG A 276 -11.11 -22.05 -7.03
C ARG A 276 -10.74 -23.00 -5.92
N SER A 277 -11.54 -23.10 -4.86
CA SER A 277 -11.27 -24.04 -3.76
C SER A 277 -11.07 -25.50 -4.22
N PRO A 278 -11.84 -26.03 -5.21
CA PRO A 278 -11.63 -27.39 -5.71
C PRO A 278 -10.26 -27.64 -6.37
N GLU A 279 -9.47 -26.59 -6.66
CA GLU A 279 -8.08 -26.75 -7.12
C GLU A 279 -7.12 -27.16 -5.98
N TYR A 280 -7.52 -26.93 -4.72
CA TYR A 280 -6.63 -27.04 -3.55
C TYR A 280 -7.18 -27.92 -2.43
N PHE A 281 -8.51 -28.06 -2.34
CA PHE A 281 -9.19 -28.79 -1.28
C PHE A 281 -10.24 -29.75 -1.85
N ASP A 282 -10.45 -30.89 -1.20
CA ASP A 282 -11.61 -31.77 -1.45
C ASP A 282 -12.87 -31.27 -0.72
N ASP A 283 -13.97 -32.00 -0.87
CA ASP A 283 -15.29 -31.63 -0.32
C ASP A 283 -15.32 -31.64 1.22
N GLU A 284 -14.40 -32.37 1.86
CA GLU A 284 -14.19 -32.39 3.31
C GLU A 284 -13.19 -31.31 3.79
N GLY A 285 -12.63 -30.52 2.88
CA GLY A 285 -11.69 -29.44 3.18
C GLY A 285 -10.25 -29.89 3.40
N LYS A 286 -9.92 -31.13 3.04
CA LYS A 286 -8.55 -31.64 3.09
C LYS A 286 -7.76 -31.16 1.90
N TRP A 287 -6.50 -30.81 2.16
CA TRP A 287 -5.56 -30.34 1.14
C TRP A 287 -5.25 -31.43 0.09
N ILE A 288 -5.48 -31.11 -1.18
CA ILE A 288 -5.25 -32.00 -2.34
C ILE A 288 -4.33 -31.40 -3.40
N ALA A 289 -3.83 -30.17 -3.21
CA ALA A 289 -2.90 -29.60 -4.16
C ALA A 289 -1.63 -30.47 -4.23
N GLU A 290 -1.05 -30.63 -5.42
CA GLU A 290 0.13 -31.49 -5.69
C GLU A 290 1.45 -30.96 -5.09
N ILE A 291 1.43 -30.51 -3.84
CA ILE A 291 2.55 -30.17 -2.95
C ILE A 291 2.13 -30.46 -1.51
N PRO A 292 3.06 -30.80 -0.60
CA PRO A 292 2.74 -30.82 0.82
C PRO A 292 2.36 -29.41 1.31
N THR A 293 1.59 -29.35 2.41
CA THR A 293 1.45 -28.10 3.16
C THR A 293 2.80 -27.68 3.73
N ALA A 294 3.05 -26.38 3.90
CA ALA A 294 4.28 -25.93 4.55
C ALA A 294 4.37 -26.47 5.98
N GLU A 295 5.60 -26.61 6.49
CA GLU A 295 5.84 -27.04 7.86
C GLU A 295 5.11 -26.11 8.85
N PRO A 296 4.42 -26.67 9.87
CA PRO A 296 3.73 -25.86 10.86
C PRO A 296 4.67 -24.89 11.56
N THR A 297 4.24 -23.63 11.65
CA THR A 297 4.88 -22.56 12.40
C THR A 297 3.82 -21.77 13.15
N SER A 298 4.21 -20.69 13.82
CA SER A 298 3.25 -19.78 14.45
C SER A 298 3.75 -18.34 14.39
N LEU A 299 2.87 -17.39 14.72
CA LEU A 299 3.24 -16.00 14.87
C LEU A 299 4.26 -15.82 16.01
N GLU A 300 4.15 -16.60 17.10
CA GLU A 300 5.09 -16.59 18.24
C GLU A 300 6.52 -16.94 17.84
N ILE A 301 6.67 -17.99 17.01
CA ILE A 301 7.96 -18.45 16.52
C ILE A 301 8.52 -17.47 15.48
N SER A 302 7.63 -16.89 14.68
CA SER A 302 8.01 -16.02 13.56
C SER A 302 8.39 -14.61 13.97
N GLU A 303 7.79 -14.09 15.03
CA GLU A 303 8.12 -12.79 15.61
C GLU A 303 9.39 -12.93 16.45
N THR A 304 10.39 -12.09 16.23
CA THR A 304 11.74 -12.24 16.83
C THR A 304 12.25 -10.99 17.51
N ARG A 305 11.46 -9.91 17.52
CA ARG A 305 11.89 -8.56 17.84
C ARG A 305 11.40 -8.08 19.21
N LEU A 306 10.29 -8.63 19.68
CA LEU A 306 9.64 -8.28 20.94
C LEU A 306 9.73 -9.44 21.94
N GLU A 307 9.56 -9.11 23.21
CA GLU A 307 9.56 -10.08 24.31
C GLU A 307 8.45 -9.77 25.32
N GLY A 308 8.12 -10.77 26.15
CA GLY A 308 7.17 -10.66 27.25
C GLY A 308 5.78 -10.16 26.84
N GLU A 309 5.16 -9.37 27.73
CA GLU A 309 3.81 -8.82 27.53
C GLU A 309 3.68 -7.99 26.23
N ASN A 310 4.76 -7.31 25.83
CA ASN A 310 4.73 -6.49 24.62
C ASN A 310 4.55 -7.34 23.36
N LYS A 311 5.28 -8.48 23.30
CA LYS A 311 5.11 -9.47 22.24
C LYS A 311 3.70 -10.04 22.24
N GLU A 312 3.16 -10.39 23.41
CA GLU A 312 1.80 -10.94 23.51
C GLU A 312 0.74 -9.97 22.97
N MET A 313 0.82 -8.69 23.35
CA MET A 313 -0.08 -7.64 22.86
C MET A 313 0.06 -7.42 21.34
N PHE A 314 1.29 -7.42 20.81
CA PHE A 314 1.55 -7.32 19.37
C PHE A 314 0.95 -8.50 18.61
N LEU A 315 1.20 -9.73 19.07
CA LEU A 315 0.66 -10.95 18.45
C LEU A 315 -0.86 -11.00 18.51
N GLN A 316 -1.49 -10.47 19.57
CA GLN A 316 -2.94 -10.34 19.65
C GLN A 316 -3.49 -9.40 18.57
N MET A 317 -2.86 -8.24 18.37
CA MET A 317 -3.21 -7.32 17.29
C MET A 317 -3.07 -8.01 15.93
N MET A 318 -1.97 -8.74 15.72
CA MET A 318 -1.70 -9.43 14.45
C MET A 318 -2.72 -10.51 14.11
N ARG A 319 -3.20 -11.27 15.09
CA ARG A 319 -4.31 -12.22 14.91
C ARG A 319 -5.62 -11.54 14.48
N GLY A 320 -5.81 -10.28 14.86
CA GLY A 320 -6.96 -9.49 14.42
C GLY A 320 -6.92 -9.14 12.92
N MET A 321 -5.76 -9.24 12.25
CA MET A 321 -5.61 -9.03 10.80
C MET A 321 -5.42 -10.35 10.04
N LEU A 322 -4.62 -11.27 10.59
CA LEU A 322 -4.20 -12.52 9.95
C LEU A 322 -5.06 -13.69 10.46
N THR A 323 -6.32 -13.71 10.02
CA THR A 323 -7.25 -14.82 10.24
C THR A 323 -7.94 -15.22 8.93
N TRP A 324 -8.32 -16.49 8.85
CA TRP A 324 -8.92 -17.10 7.66
C TRP A 324 -10.18 -16.37 7.21
N ARG A 325 -11.11 -16.13 8.13
CA ARG A 325 -12.40 -15.49 7.79
C ARG A 325 -12.23 -13.99 7.64
N PRO A 326 -12.63 -13.41 6.49
CA PRO A 326 -12.69 -11.97 6.34
C PRO A 326 -13.53 -11.29 7.44
N GLU A 327 -14.65 -11.91 7.83
CA GLU A 327 -15.59 -11.41 8.84
C GLU A 327 -15.03 -11.40 10.27
N ASP A 328 -14.01 -12.20 10.57
CA ASP A 328 -13.37 -12.24 11.89
C ASP A 328 -12.25 -11.19 12.02
N ARG A 329 -11.84 -10.56 10.91
CA ARG A 329 -10.79 -9.53 10.94
C ARG A 329 -11.33 -8.25 11.57
N LYS A 330 -10.56 -7.68 12.49
CA LYS A 330 -10.89 -6.39 13.09
C LYS A 330 -10.80 -5.29 12.04
N THR A 331 -11.74 -4.36 12.11
CA THR A 331 -11.73 -3.13 11.31
C THR A 331 -10.57 -2.22 11.71
N ALA A 332 -10.23 -1.27 10.85
CA ALA A 332 -9.20 -0.27 11.14
C ALA A 332 -9.51 0.54 12.42
N LYS A 333 -10.79 0.86 12.66
CA LYS A 333 -11.23 1.49 13.91
C LYS A 333 -10.94 0.65 15.15
N GLN A 334 -11.28 -0.65 15.10
CA GLN A 334 -11.01 -1.56 16.21
C GLN A 334 -9.50 -1.76 16.44
N MET A 335 -8.69 -1.72 15.37
CA MET A 335 -7.23 -1.80 15.49
C MET A 335 -6.63 -0.66 16.29
N LEU A 336 -7.17 0.55 16.18
CA LEU A 336 -6.75 1.70 17.00
C LEU A 336 -6.99 1.48 18.50
N ASP A 337 -7.90 0.58 18.85
CA ASP A 337 -8.25 0.26 20.23
C ASP A 337 -7.41 -0.87 20.84
N GLU A 338 -6.57 -1.53 20.05
CA GLU A 338 -5.74 -2.64 20.52
C GLU A 338 -4.72 -2.19 21.58
N PRO A 339 -4.46 -3.02 22.61
CA PRO A 339 -3.54 -2.65 23.69
C PRO A 339 -2.16 -2.22 23.20
N TRP A 340 -1.59 -2.91 22.21
CA TRP A 340 -0.28 -2.57 21.64
C TRP A 340 -0.27 -1.20 20.97
N MET A 341 -1.38 -0.81 20.32
CA MET A 341 -1.52 0.51 19.68
C MET A 341 -1.71 1.65 20.68
N LYS A 342 -2.25 1.36 21.87
CA LYS A 342 -2.54 2.34 22.92
C LYS A 342 -1.37 2.63 23.86
N ARG A 343 -0.26 1.90 23.76
CA ARG A 343 0.94 2.20 24.54
C ARG A 343 1.41 3.63 24.25
N VAL A 344 1.40 4.44 25.30
CA VAL A 344 2.10 5.73 25.36
C VAL A 344 3.43 5.40 26.02
N GLU A 345 4.53 5.67 25.32
CA GLU A 345 5.87 5.63 25.92
C GLU A 345 6.11 6.88 26.77
#